data_AF-A0AAU3ETG4-F1
#
_entry.id   AF-A0AAU3ETG4-F1
#
_cell.length_a   1.000
_cell.length_b   1.000
_cell.length_c   1.000
_cell.angle_alpha   90.00
_cell.angle_beta   90.00
_cell.angle_gamma   90.00
#
_symmetry.space_group_name_H-M   'P 1'
#
loop_
_entity.id
_entity.type
_entity.pdbx_description
1 polymer ?
#
loop_
_entity_poly.entity_id
_entity_poly.type
_entity_poly.pdbx_seq_one_letter_code
_entity_poly.pdbx_strand_id
1 'polypeptide(L)'
;MSRTDVTTRAAAGAAAAQRIVAAGTWLRIPSAAPGVSRVRPLPGEATASYTQRLADTYQLTLPQLLDGANITLHRHGTPPAAELHLNHTATQHLAVLTRTPLPHLTRALPRLVPTDDAHHIAAAARWKRLDAEQQPVRACALCTRHRSHGTTDTAWVHRPPHRLVCPRHHQAAPDPRLATTVRIQGVPELAAAHRAHQRLLRHPRAATAWTAARAITTRWYDHQQHLTHRWHTRLTRLCKANPHLTTTGNASPALLTRDLVTYPETVTLARALAALPNRPHRDTGKALNLIAHRLGLPRLASNANDPLRAFLTHTRH
;
A
#
# COMPACT_ATOMS: atom_id res chain seq x y z
N MET A 1 33.21 47.52 -46.49
CA MET A 1 32.34 46.84 -45.50
C MET A 1 31.94 45.51 -46.08
N SER A 2 32.34 44.43 -45.42
CA SER A 2 32.45 43.07 -45.96
C SER A 2 31.10 42.36 -46.06
N ARG A 3 30.94 41.57 -47.14
CA ARG A 3 29.78 40.72 -47.48
C ARG A 3 29.54 39.55 -46.51
N THR A 4 30.26 39.48 -45.39
CA THR A 4 30.25 38.35 -44.44
C THR A 4 29.26 38.50 -43.27
N ASP A 5 28.62 39.66 -43.10
CA ASP A 5 27.73 39.91 -41.95
C ASP A 5 26.23 39.65 -42.21
N VAL A 6 25.81 39.40 -43.44
CA VAL A 6 24.38 39.21 -43.79
C VAL A 6 23.94 37.74 -43.67
N THR A 7 24.85 36.79 -43.87
CA THR A 7 24.54 35.35 -43.82
C THR A 7 24.40 34.79 -42.40
N THR A 8 25.10 35.36 -41.42
CA THR A 8 25.04 34.93 -40.00
C THR A 8 23.74 35.32 -39.31
N ARG A 9 23.12 36.45 -39.66
CA ARG A 9 21.86 36.90 -39.07
C ARG A 9 20.63 36.13 -39.59
N ALA A 10 20.66 35.71 -40.85
CA ALA A 10 19.60 34.89 -41.45
C ALA A 10 19.57 33.45 -40.89
N ALA A 11 20.74 32.86 -40.62
CA ALA A 11 20.85 31.52 -40.03
C ALA A 11 20.34 31.47 -38.56
N ALA A 12 20.55 32.53 -37.78
CA ALA A 12 20.07 32.62 -36.40
C ALA A 12 18.53 32.75 -36.32
N GLY A 13 17.91 33.48 -37.26
CA GLY A 13 16.45 33.60 -37.35
C GLY A 13 15.74 32.30 -37.76
N ALA A 14 16.33 31.56 -38.71
CA ALA A 14 15.79 30.26 -39.16
C ALA A 14 15.89 29.18 -38.06
N ALA A 15 16.97 29.16 -37.28
CA ALA A 15 17.14 28.22 -36.17
C ALA A 15 16.20 28.52 -34.98
N ALA A 16 15.84 29.78 -34.75
CA ALA A 16 14.86 30.17 -33.74
C ALA A 16 13.42 29.86 -34.18
N ALA A 17 13.08 30.09 -35.45
CA ALA A 17 11.78 29.75 -36.02
C ALA A 17 11.54 28.23 -36.08
N GLN A 18 12.56 27.42 -36.41
CA GLN A 18 12.46 25.95 -36.37
C GLN A 18 12.32 25.39 -34.94
N ARG A 19 12.90 26.06 -33.92
CA ARG A 19 12.73 25.68 -32.51
C ARG A 19 11.31 25.95 -31.99
N ILE A 20 10.65 27.01 -32.48
CA ILE A 20 9.27 27.34 -32.08
C ILE A 20 8.26 26.40 -32.77
N VAL A 21 8.53 25.93 -33.99
CA VAL A 21 7.65 24.99 -34.70
C VAL A 21 7.78 23.55 -34.19
N ALA A 22 8.92 23.17 -33.59
CA ALA A 22 9.11 21.86 -32.95
C ALA A 22 8.44 21.73 -31.55
N ALA A 23 8.11 22.85 -30.90
CA ALA A 23 7.47 22.86 -29.58
C ALA A 23 5.93 22.71 -29.62
N GLY A 24 5.31 22.89 -30.79
CA GLY A 24 3.85 22.90 -30.95
C GLY A 24 3.20 21.63 -31.46
N THR A 25 3.97 20.63 -31.91
CA THR A 25 3.45 19.48 -32.68
C THR A 25 3.18 18.21 -31.88
N TRP A 26 3.56 18.13 -30.60
CA TRP A 26 3.26 16.99 -29.72
C TRP A 26 2.01 17.17 -28.85
N LEU A 27 1.31 18.31 -28.97
CA LEU A 27 0.02 18.56 -28.30
C LEU A 27 -1.17 17.88 -29.00
N ARG A 28 -0.92 17.04 -30.00
CA ARG A 28 -1.84 15.95 -30.35
C ARG A 28 -1.42 14.72 -29.57
N ILE A 29 -2.20 14.38 -28.54
CA ILE A 29 -2.19 13.03 -27.95
C ILE A 29 -2.23 12.06 -29.14
N PRO A 30 -1.19 11.24 -29.38
CA PRO A 30 -1.22 10.28 -30.47
C PRO A 30 -2.44 9.39 -30.26
N SER A 31 -3.34 9.33 -31.24
CA SER A 31 -4.35 8.27 -31.28
C SER A 31 -3.61 6.94 -31.14
N ALA A 32 -4.17 6.01 -30.37
CA ALA A 32 -3.47 4.82 -29.88
C ALA A 32 -2.70 4.13 -31.00
N ALA A 33 -1.37 4.27 -30.98
CA ALA A 33 -0.53 3.31 -31.68
C ALA A 33 -0.87 1.94 -31.08
N PRO A 34 -1.16 0.92 -31.92
CA PRO A 34 -1.21 -0.46 -31.45
C PRO A 34 0.11 -0.75 -30.72
N GLY A 35 0.06 -0.92 -29.39
CA GLY A 35 1.26 -1.15 -28.57
C GLY A 35 1.39 -0.35 -27.26
N VAL A 36 0.55 0.68 -27.00
CA VAL A 36 0.58 1.38 -25.71
C VAL A 36 -0.05 0.51 -24.61
N SER A 37 0.79 -0.22 -23.89
CA SER A 37 0.40 -1.04 -22.73
C SER A 37 -0.20 -0.17 -21.62
N ARG A 38 -1.52 -0.24 -21.45
CA ARG A 38 -2.19 0.45 -20.33
C ARG A 38 -1.87 -0.25 -19.02
N VAL A 39 -0.85 0.24 -18.31
CA VAL A 39 -0.56 -0.18 -16.93
C VAL A 39 -1.60 0.45 -16.01
N ARG A 40 -2.45 -0.40 -15.43
CA ARG A 40 -3.45 0.06 -14.45
C ARG A 40 -2.84 0.08 -13.04
N PRO A 41 -3.09 1.14 -12.25
CA PRO A 41 -2.63 1.17 -10.86
C PRO A 41 -3.31 0.07 -10.04
N LEU A 42 -2.58 -0.46 -9.06
CA LEU A 42 -3.13 -1.35 -8.06
C LEU A 42 -3.90 -0.52 -7.01
N PRO A 43 -5.00 -1.04 -6.42
CA PRO A 43 -5.68 -0.36 -5.33
C PRO A 43 -4.78 -0.17 -4.11
N GLY A 44 -4.51 1.07 -3.73
CA GLY A 44 -3.62 1.43 -2.62
C GLY A 44 -2.14 1.51 -3.02
N GLU A 45 -1.79 1.54 -4.30
CA GLU A 45 -0.40 1.56 -4.74
C GLU A 45 0.33 2.84 -4.35
N ALA A 46 1.60 2.72 -3.97
CA ALA A 46 2.48 3.87 -3.80
C ALA A 46 2.67 4.57 -5.14
N THR A 47 2.63 5.90 -5.15
CA THR A 47 2.76 6.68 -6.39
C THR A 47 4.09 6.37 -7.09
N ALA A 48 5.18 6.31 -6.33
CA ALA A 48 6.49 5.92 -6.83
C ALA A 48 6.53 4.51 -7.43
N SER A 49 5.81 3.56 -6.83
CA SER A 49 5.70 2.19 -7.35
C SER A 49 4.99 2.17 -8.69
N TYR A 50 3.86 2.88 -8.79
CA TYR A 50 3.09 2.94 -10.02
C TYR A 50 3.87 3.60 -11.17
N THR A 51 4.53 4.73 -10.90
CA THR A 51 5.35 5.43 -11.90
C THR A 51 6.57 4.62 -12.32
N GLN A 52 7.20 3.88 -11.40
CA GLN A 52 8.29 2.98 -11.75
C GLN A 52 7.82 1.85 -12.67
N ARG A 53 6.68 1.20 -12.35
CA ARG A 53 6.11 0.15 -13.21
C ARG A 53 5.71 0.65 -14.59
N LEU A 54 5.23 1.89 -14.67
CA LEU A 54 4.98 2.56 -15.96
C LEU A 54 6.29 2.69 -16.74
N ALA A 55 7.34 3.23 -16.11
CA ALA A 55 8.65 3.39 -16.74
C ALA A 55 9.19 2.05 -17.24
N ASP A 56 9.19 1.02 -16.39
CA ASP A 56 9.63 -0.33 -16.72
C ASP A 56 8.83 -0.91 -17.91
N THR A 57 7.52 -0.68 -17.95
CA THR A 57 6.66 -1.18 -19.03
C THR A 57 6.95 -0.49 -20.37
N TYR A 58 7.32 0.78 -20.34
CA TYR A 58 7.75 1.52 -21.53
C TYR A 58 9.26 1.39 -21.81
N GLN A 59 9.99 0.57 -21.03
CA GLN A 59 11.45 0.41 -21.13
C GLN A 59 12.21 1.74 -20.99
N LEU A 60 11.69 2.64 -20.16
CA LEU A 60 12.29 3.92 -19.83
C LEU A 60 12.80 3.91 -18.40
N THR A 61 13.81 4.73 -18.11
CA THR A 61 14.08 5.13 -16.73
C THR A 61 12.97 6.05 -16.21
N LEU A 62 12.75 6.08 -14.90
CA LEU A 62 11.76 6.98 -14.32
C LEU A 62 11.99 8.47 -14.69
N PRO A 63 13.23 9.01 -14.65
CA PRO A 63 13.49 10.37 -15.14
C PRO A 63 13.04 10.58 -16.59
N GLN A 64 13.41 9.66 -17.51
CA GLN A 64 13.01 9.77 -18.92
C GLN A 64 11.49 9.76 -19.12
N LEU A 65 10.75 8.92 -18.36
CA LEU A 65 9.29 8.91 -18.40
C LEU A 65 8.69 10.24 -17.95
N LEU A 66 9.21 10.81 -16.86
CA LEU A 66 8.71 12.07 -16.28
C LEU A 66 9.07 13.26 -17.17
N ASP A 67 10.28 13.29 -17.72
CA ASP A 67 10.72 14.32 -18.68
C ASP A 67 9.83 14.30 -19.93
N GLY A 68 9.52 13.10 -20.45
CA GLY A 68 8.59 12.94 -21.57
C GLY A 68 7.14 13.38 -21.28
N ALA A 69 6.77 13.47 -20.00
CA ALA A 69 5.49 14.01 -19.54
C ALA A 69 5.57 15.50 -19.15
N ASN A 70 6.70 16.16 -19.41
CA ASN A 70 7.00 17.51 -18.99
C ASN A 70 6.84 17.69 -17.47
N ILE A 71 7.38 16.76 -16.69
CA ILE A 71 7.39 16.79 -15.22
C ILE A 71 8.85 16.80 -14.76
N THR A 72 9.29 17.90 -14.15
CA THR A 72 10.64 17.99 -13.61
C THR A 72 10.78 17.14 -12.34
N LEU A 73 11.75 16.23 -12.31
CA LEU A 73 12.05 15.40 -11.14
C LEU A 73 13.12 16.05 -10.24
N HIS A 74 12.81 16.18 -8.95
CA HIS A 74 13.74 16.68 -7.94
C HIS A 74 14.14 15.58 -6.95
N ARG A 75 15.42 15.62 -6.56
CA ARG A 75 16.08 14.68 -5.63
C ARG A 75 16.11 13.25 -6.18
N HIS A 76 16.68 12.34 -5.40
CA HIS A 76 16.71 10.91 -5.71
C HIS A 76 16.01 10.12 -4.62
N GLY A 77 15.45 8.98 -4.99
CA GLY A 77 14.77 8.06 -4.10
C GLY A 77 14.38 6.78 -4.83
N THR A 78 14.08 5.75 -4.06
CA THR A 78 13.69 4.43 -4.59
C THR A 78 12.59 3.82 -3.70
N PRO A 79 11.57 3.17 -4.30
CA PRO A 79 10.61 2.38 -3.52
C PRO A 79 11.30 1.19 -2.83
N PRO A 80 10.84 0.76 -1.64
CA PRO A 80 9.74 1.33 -0.85
C PRO A 80 10.17 2.46 0.10
N ALA A 81 11.47 2.78 0.18
CA ALA A 81 12.01 3.71 1.18
C ALA A 81 11.66 5.18 0.92
N ALA A 82 11.25 5.52 -0.30
CA ALA A 82 10.81 6.86 -0.68
C ALA A 82 9.50 6.82 -1.48
N GLU A 83 8.71 7.89 -1.32
CA GLU A 83 7.50 8.16 -2.08
C GLU A 83 7.74 9.30 -3.08
N LEU A 84 7.03 9.26 -4.20
CA LEU A 84 7.07 10.30 -5.22
C LEU A 84 5.86 11.22 -5.02
N HIS A 85 6.13 12.47 -4.64
CA HIS A 85 5.12 13.50 -4.46
C HIS A 85 5.02 14.36 -5.72
N LEU A 86 3.82 14.47 -6.30
CA LEU A 86 3.55 15.30 -7.47
C LEU A 86 2.76 16.53 -7.03
N ASN A 87 3.10 17.69 -7.59
CA ASN A 87 2.23 18.85 -7.46
C ASN A 87 0.97 18.70 -8.34
N HIS A 88 0.05 19.67 -8.26
CA HIS A 88 -1.22 19.62 -8.99
C HIS A 88 -1.03 19.44 -10.50
N THR A 89 -0.21 20.28 -11.13
CA THR A 89 0.06 20.23 -12.58
C THR A 89 0.69 18.90 -13.00
N ALA A 90 1.68 18.39 -12.26
CA ALA A 90 2.29 17.09 -12.55
C ALA A 90 1.30 15.92 -12.40
N THR A 91 0.37 16.02 -11.46
CA THR A 91 -0.69 15.02 -11.28
C THR A 91 -1.63 14.99 -12.49
N GLN A 92 -1.97 16.14 -13.07
CA GLN A 92 -2.74 16.23 -14.31
C GLN A 92 -1.96 15.64 -15.50
N HIS A 93 -0.68 15.98 -15.64
CA HIS A 93 0.18 15.43 -16.69
C HIS A 93 0.27 13.90 -16.59
N LEU A 94 0.40 13.34 -15.38
CA LEU A 94 0.37 11.90 -15.17
C LEU A 94 -0.97 11.27 -15.58
N ALA A 95 -2.10 11.93 -15.32
CA ALA A 95 -3.42 11.46 -15.76
C ALA A 95 -3.54 11.40 -17.29
N VAL A 96 -3.01 12.41 -17.98
CA VAL A 96 -2.95 12.46 -19.45
C VAL A 96 -2.04 11.36 -19.99
N LEU A 97 -0.81 11.26 -19.48
CA LEU A 97 0.18 10.24 -19.87
C LEU A 97 -0.39 8.83 -19.75
N THR A 98 -1.05 8.54 -18.63
CA THR A 98 -1.59 7.20 -18.34
C THR A 98 -2.97 6.95 -18.94
N ARG A 99 -3.59 7.96 -19.56
CA ARG A 99 -4.98 7.94 -20.05
C ARG A 99 -5.96 7.42 -18.99
N THR A 100 -5.71 7.77 -17.73
CA THR A 100 -6.53 7.36 -16.60
C THR A 100 -7.10 8.62 -15.96
N PRO A 101 -8.43 8.75 -15.86
CA PRO A 101 -9.05 9.92 -15.24
C PRO A 101 -8.46 10.18 -13.86
N LEU A 102 -8.20 11.45 -13.54
CA LEU A 102 -7.62 11.83 -12.26
C LEU A 102 -8.37 11.23 -11.05
N PRO A 103 -9.72 11.21 -10.99
CA PRO A 103 -10.46 10.58 -9.89
C PRO A 103 -10.18 9.07 -9.73
N HIS A 104 -9.79 8.39 -10.80
CA HIS A 104 -9.42 6.97 -10.75
C HIS A 104 -8.01 6.79 -10.23
N LEU A 105 -7.08 7.68 -10.63
CA LEU A 105 -5.73 7.69 -10.10
C LEU A 105 -5.71 8.00 -8.60
N THR A 106 -6.38 9.07 -8.16
CA THR A 106 -6.41 9.46 -6.73
C THR A 106 -7.07 8.39 -5.85
N ARG A 107 -8.07 7.67 -6.37
CA ARG A 107 -8.68 6.53 -5.66
C ARG A 107 -7.72 5.34 -5.53
N ALA A 108 -6.88 5.11 -6.53
CA ALA A 108 -5.94 3.99 -6.54
C ALA A 108 -4.63 4.31 -5.79
N LEU A 109 -4.20 5.57 -5.82
CA LEU A 109 -2.93 6.06 -5.30
C LEU A 109 -3.19 6.97 -4.09
N PRO A 110 -3.22 6.43 -2.86
CA PRO A 110 -3.72 7.15 -1.68
C PRO A 110 -2.86 8.36 -1.29
N ARG A 111 -1.61 8.43 -1.77
CA ARG A 111 -0.70 9.56 -1.54
C ARG A 111 -0.54 10.47 -2.76
N LEU A 112 -1.32 10.25 -3.82
CA LEU A 112 -1.45 11.17 -4.94
C LEU A 112 -2.40 12.32 -4.58
N VAL A 113 -2.17 12.95 -3.43
CA VAL A 113 -2.88 14.16 -3.05
C VAL A 113 -2.07 15.32 -3.60
N PRO A 114 -2.64 16.18 -4.45
CA PRO A 114 -1.95 17.38 -4.91
C PRO A 114 -1.48 18.16 -3.69
N THR A 115 -0.17 18.35 -3.53
CA THR A 115 0.32 19.34 -2.56
C THR A 115 -0.06 20.71 -3.09
N ASP A 116 -0.80 21.45 -2.28
CA ASP A 116 -1.31 22.80 -2.57
C ASP A 116 -0.16 23.82 -2.43
N ASP A 117 0.95 23.56 -3.12
CA ASP A 117 2.00 24.55 -3.29
C ASP A 117 1.51 25.49 -4.42
N ALA A 118 0.57 26.37 -4.07
CA ALA A 118 -0.19 27.30 -4.93
C ALA A 118 0.68 28.27 -5.77
N HIS A 119 2.01 28.12 -5.73
CA HIS A 119 2.99 28.99 -6.36
C HIS A 119 3.79 28.32 -7.49
N HIS A 120 3.61 27.01 -7.72
CA HIS A 120 4.34 26.31 -8.78
C HIS A 120 3.43 26.00 -9.98
N ILE A 121 3.49 26.87 -11.00
CA ILE A 121 2.80 26.66 -12.29
C ILE A 121 3.42 25.44 -13.02
N ALA A 122 4.74 25.26 -12.92
CA ALA A 122 5.46 24.18 -13.57
C ALA A 122 5.15 22.81 -12.92
N ALA A 123 4.96 21.78 -13.75
CA ALA A 123 4.77 20.41 -13.28
C ALA A 123 6.07 19.86 -12.68
N ALA A 124 6.01 19.49 -11.39
CA ALA A 124 7.17 18.97 -10.66
C ALA A 124 6.81 17.74 -9.83
N ALA A 125 7.78 16.83 -9.72
CA ALA A 125 7.77 15.68 -8.83
C ALA A 125 8.98 15.73 -7.89
N ARG A 126 8.79 15.36 -6.63
CA ARG A 126 9.87 15.32 -5.63
C ARG A 126 9.86 14.02 -4.86
N TRP A 127 11.05 13.46 -4.65
CA TRP A 127 11.21 12.33 -3.73
C TRP A 127 11.11 12.76 -2.27
N LYS A 128 10.30 12.05 -1.49
CA LYS A 128 10.20 12.18 -0.04
C LYS A 128 10.54 10.85 0.62
N ARG A 129 11.55 10.84 1.49
CA ARG A 129 11.88 9.67 2.32
C ARG A 129 10.71 9.33 3.25
N LEU A 130 10.47 8.04 3.43
CA LEU A 130 9.45 7.51 4.31
C LEU A 130 10.08 6.90 5.56
N ASP A 131 9.50 7.22 6.71
CA ASP A 131 9.78 6.51 7.96
C ASP A 131 9.35 5.04 7.82
N ALA A 132 10.00 4.13 8.55
CA ALA A 132 9.76 2.69 8.43
C ALA A 132 8.28 2.29 8.57
N GLU A 133 7.55 2.97 9.46
CA GLU A 133 6.11 2.72 9.71
C GLU A 133 5.21 3.17 8.56
N GLN A 134 5.69 4.10 7.73
CA GLN A 134 4.97 4.64 6.60
C GLN A 134 5.30 3.92 5.30
N GLN A 135 6.29 3.03 5.29
CA GLN A 135 6.74 2.34 4.09
C GLN A 135 5.63 1.40 3.57
N PRO A 136 5.36 1.41 2.26
CA PRO A 136 4.42 0.49 1.66
C PRO A 136 4.94 -0.95 1.73
N VAL A 137 4.03 -1.91 1.70
CA VAL A 137 4.36 -3.35 1.69
C VAL A 137 4.23 -3.93 0.29
N ARG A 138 4.84 -5.08 0.04
CA ARG A 138 4.72 -5.77 -1.26
C ARG A 138 3.27 -6.05 -1.64
N ALA A 139 2.91 -5.74 -2.87
CA ALA A 139 1.65 -6.20 -3.44
C ALA A 139 1.73 -7.70 -3.80
N CYS A 140 0.58 -8.30 -4.10
CA CYS A 140 0.55 -9.67 -4.63
C CYS A 140 1.24 -9.72 -6.00
N ALA A 141 2.28 -10.54 -6.12
CA ALA A 141 3.11 -10.66 -7.32
C ALA A 141 2.29 -11.04 -8.56
N LEU A 142 1.32 -11.96 -8.42
CA LEU A 142 0.45 -12.37 -9.53
C LEU A 142 -0.54 -11.27 -9.95
N CYS A 143 -1.09 -10.51 -8.99
CA CYS A 143 -1.91 -9.34 -9.31
C CYS A 143 -1.09 -8.27 -10.03
N THR A 144 0.14 -8.01 -9.57
CA THR A 144 1.05 -7.05 -10.20
C THR A 144 1.38 -7.47 -11.61
N ARG A 145 1.82 -8.72 -11.81
CA ARG A 145 2.15 -9.27 -13.13
C ARG A 145 0.98 -9.13 -14.11
N HIS A 146 -0.23 -9.45 -13.66
CA HIS A 146 -1.43 -9.28 -14.48
C HIS A 146 -1.72 -7.80 -14.82
N ARG A 147 -1.52 -6.86 -13.88
CA ARG A 147 -1.76 -5.43 -14.10
C ARG A 147 -0.66 -4.72 -14.89
N SER A 148 0.52 -5.33 -14.99
CA SER A 148 1.66 -4.84 -15.78
C SER A 148 1.87 -5.62 -17.08
N HIS A 149 0.92 -6.48 -17.50
CA HIS A 149 1.09 -7.31 -18.72
C HIS A 149 2.39 -8.13 -18.75
N GLY A 150 2.82 -8.64 -17.59
CA GLY A 150 4.01 -9.48 -17.50
C GLY A 150 5.34 -8.75 -17.30
N THR A 151 5.40 -7.43 -17.47
CA THR A 151 6.67 -6.68 -17.43
C THR A 151 7.34 -6.67 -16.06
N THR A 152 6.55 -6.77 -15.00
CA THR A 152 7.05 -6.80 -13.63
C THR A 152 6.04 -7.45 -12.69
N ASP A 153 6.53 -8.15 -11.68
CA ASP A 153 5.76 -8.65 -10.54
C ASP A 153 5.99 -7.83 -9.26
N THR A 154 6.73 -6.72 -9.38
CA THR A 154 7.09 -5.83 -8.29
C THR A 154 6.18 -4.62 -8.21
N ALA A 155 5.49 -4.50 -7.08
CA ALA A 155 4.74 -3.31 -6.72
C ALA A 155 4.67 -3.16 -5.21
N TRP A 156 4.51 -1.92 -4.75
CA TRP A 156 4.41 -1.55 -3.35
C TRP A 156 3.09 -0.83 -3.09
N VAL A 157 2.38 -1.25 -2.06
CA VAL A 157 1.05 -0.73 -1.71
C VAL A 157 1.01 -0.23 -0.28
N HIS A 158 0.43 0.96 -0.09
CA HIS A 158 -0.06 1.45 1.20
C HIS A 158 -1.28 0.64 1.57
N ARG A 159 -1.05 -0.39 2.37
CA ARG A 159 -2.07 -1.39 2.62
C ARG A 159 -2.95 -0.96 3.80
N PRO A 160 -4.27 -0.82 3.60
CA PRO A 160 -5.17 -0.66 4.72
C PRO A 160 -5.25 -1.99 5.51
N PRO A 161 -5.52 -1.95 6.82
CA PRO A 161 -5.47 -3.13 7.68
C PRO A 161 -6.36 -4.32 7.25
N HIS A 162 -7.35 -4.07 6.40
CA HIS A 162 -8.27 -5.09 5.89
C HIS A 162 -7.85 -5.80 4.60
N ARG A 163 -6.71 -5.41 4.01
CA ARG A 163 -6.17 -6.03 2.79
C ARG A 163 -4.86 -6.77 3.02
N LEU A 164 -4.64 -7.30 4.24
CA LEU A 164 -3.42 -8.06 4.61
C LEU A 164 -3.11 -9.22 3.68
N VAL A 165 -4.12 -9.83 3.06
CA VAL A 165 -3.98 -10.98 2.19
C VAL A 165 -4.63 -10.74 0.83
N CYS A 166 -4.04 -11.34 -0.20
CA CYS A 166 -4.68 -11.56 -1.50
C CYS A 166 -5.34 -12.94 -1.48
N PRO A 167 -6.67 -13.04 -1.34
CA PRO A 167 -7.35 -14.33 -1.26
C PRO A 167 -7.33 -15.09 -2.58
N ARG A 168 -7.26 -14.39 -3.73
CA ARG A 168 -7.25 -15.01 -5.07
C ARG A 168 -5.99 -15.82 -5.34
N HIS A 169 -4.85 -15.32 -4.89
CA HIS A 169 -3.53 -15.89 -5.19
C HIS A 169 -2.84 -16.46 -3.96
N HIS A 170 -3.52 -16.49 -2.82
CA HIS A 170 -2.99 -16.99 -1.54
C HIS A 170 -1.61 -16.39 -1.21
N GLN A 171 -1.48 -15.06 -1.34
CA GLN A 171 -0.27 -14.32 -1.01
C GLN A 171 -0.56 -13.22 0.01
N ALA A 172 0.44 -12.89 0.83
CA ALA A 172 0.40 -11.79 1.77
C ALA A 172 1.76 -11.09 1.82
N ALA A 173 1.78 -9.82 2.22
CA ALA A 173 3.02 -9.12 2.58
C ALA A 173 2.74 -8.31 3.85
N PRO A 174 2.88 -8.92 5.02
CA PRO A 174 2.49 -8.29 6.28
C PRO A 174 3.45 -7.19 6.74
N ASP A 175 4.72 -7.20 6.32
CA ASP A 175 5.75 -6.30 6.84
C ASP A 175 6.54 -5.64 5.69
N PRO A 176 6.87 -4.33 5.80
CA PRO A 176 7.61 -3.61 4.75
C PRO A 176 9.05 -4.10 4.55
N ARG A 177 9.64 -4.81 5.53
CA ARG A 177 10.99 -5.40 5.41
C ARG A 177 11.03 -6.58 4.43
N LEU A 178 9.88 -7.15 4.08
CA LEU A 178 9.80 -8.27 3.15
C LEU A 178 9.88 -7.77 1.70
N ALA A 179 10.93 -8.18 0.98
CA ALA A 179 11.06 -7.93 -0.46
C ALA A 179 10.16 -8.84 -1.31
N THR A 180 9.72 -9.98 -0.75
CA THR A 180 8.88 -10.98 -1.41
C THR A 180 7.57 -11.19 -0.66
N THR A 181 6.55 -11.71 -1.33
CA THR A 181 5.29 -12.09 -0.67
C THR A 181 5.38 -13.46 -0.01
N VAL A 182 4.69 -13.58 1.12
CA VAL A 182 4.45 -14.83 1.85
C VAL A 182 3.31 -15.60 1.20
N ARG A 183 3.54 -16.88 0.89
CA ARG A 183 2.51 -17.83 0.46
C ARG A 183 1.69 -18.29 1.68
N ILE A 184 0.36 -18.19 1.59
CA ILE A 184 -0.57 -18.46 2.70
C ILE A 184 -1.49 -19.66 2.47
N GLN A 185 -1.28 -20.44 1.41
CA GLN A 185 -2.16 -21.56 1.05
C GLN A 185 -2.22 -22.64 2.15
N GLY A 186 -1.12 -22.88 2.88
CA GLY A 186 -1.06 -23.81 4.02
C GLY A 186 -1.73 -23.32 5.31
N VAL A 187 -2.38 -22.14 5.29
CA VAL A 187 -3.05 -21.52 6.44
C VAL A 187 -4.44 -21.03 6.02
N PRO A 188 -5.42 -21.94 5.84
CA PRO A 188 -6.75 -21.61 5.36
C PRO A 188 -7.52 -20.64 6.27
N GLU A 189 -7.16 -20.58 7.55
CA GLU A 189 -7.73 -19.65 8.54
C GLU A 189 -7.60 -18.20 8.10
N LEU A 190 -6.55 -17.85 7.35
CA LEU A 190 -6.32 -16.50 6.83
C LEU A 190 -7.33 -16.09 5.76
N ALA A 191 -7.71 -17.03 4.89
CA ALA A 191 -8.73 -16.78 3.87
C ALA A 191 -10.13 -16.63 4.50
N ALA A 192 -10.45 -17.45 5.51
CA ALA A 192 -11.69 -17.33 6.28
C ALA A 192 -11.74 -16.01 7.05
N ALA A 193 -10.65 -15.64 7.74
CA ALA A 193 -10.52 -14.37 8.45
C ALA A 193 -10.66 -13.17 7.51
N HIS A 194 -10.10 -13.24 6.30
CA HIS A 194 -10.25 -12.17 5.31
C HIS A 194 -11.72 -11.95 4.94
N ARG A 195 -12.47 -13.02 4.64
CA ARG A 195 -13.91 -12.91 4.36
C ARG A 195 -14.69 -12.35 5.55
N ALA A 196 -14.35 -12.75 6.78
CA ALA A 196 -14.96 -12.23 7.99
C ALA A 196 -14.64 -10.74 8.20
N HIS A 197 -13.43 -10.30 7.89
CA HIS A 197 -13.04 -8.90 7.95
C HIS A 197 -13.80 -8.06 6.93
N GLN A 198 -13.96 -8.54 5.68
CA GLN A 198 -14.76 -7.83 4.68
C GLN A 198 -16.21 -7.60 5.14
N ARG A 199 -16.79 -8.52 5.92
CA ARG A 199 -18.11 -8.31 6.55
C ARG A 199 -18.05 -7.31 7.69
N LEU A 200 -17.01 -7.37 8.53
CA LEU A 200 -16.81 -6.39 9.61
C LEU A 200 -16.75 -4.96 9.07
N LEU A 201 -16.11 -4.72 7.93
CA LEU A 201 -15.99 -3.37 7.34
C LEU A 201 -17.32 -2.69 7.03
N ARG A 202 -18.42 -3.45 6.94
CA ARG A 202 -19.76 -2.89 6.75
C ARG A 202 -20.37 -2.37 8.04
N HIS A 203 -19.74 -2.64 9.18
CA HIS A 203 -20.22 -2.22 10.49
C HIS A 203 -19.77 -0.78 10.79
N PRO A 204 -20.65 0.08 11.34
CA PRO A 204 -20.29 1.47 11.65
C PRO A 204 -19.07 1.61 12.58
N ARG A 205 -18.90 0.66 13.50
CA ARG A 205 -17.79 0.61 14.47
C ARG A 205 -16.58 -0.20 14.01
N ALA A 206 -16.48 -0.54 12.71
CA ALA A 206 -15.42 -1.42 12.20
C ALA A 206 -14.02 -0.90 12.50
N ALA A 207 -13.78 0.39 12.23
CA ALA A 207 -12.46 1.01 12.38
C ALA A 207 -11.99 1.01 13.85
N THR A 208 -12.84 1.49 14.76
CA THR A 208 -12.52 1.55 16.20
C THR A 208 -12.35 0.17 16.81
N ALA A 209 -13.25 -0.76 16.51
CA ALA A 209 -13.17 -2.14 16.98
C ALA A 209 -11.93 -2.86 16.44
N TRP A 210 -11.57 -2.61 15.18
CA TRP A 210 -10.36 -3.17 14.57
C TRP A 210 -9.08 -2.66 15.26
N THR A 211 -8.96 -1.34 15.45
CA THR A 211 -7.79 -0.74 16.11
C THR A 211 -7.60 -1.30 17.53
N ALA A 212 -8.68 -1.36 18.31
CA ALA A 212 -8.65 -1.93 19.65
C ALA A 212 -8.27 -3.42 19.63
N ALA A 213 -8.93 -4.22 18.78
CA ALA A 213 -8.65 -5.64 18.66
C ALA A 213 -7.19 -5.92 18.25
N ARG A 214 -6.65 -5.16 17.29
CA ARG A 214 -5.26 -5.29 16.84
C ARG A 214 -4.29 -4.97 17.97
N ALA A 215 -4.50 -3.89 18.71
CA ALA A 215 -3.64 -3.56 19.85
C ALA A 215 -3.65 -4.66 20.92
N ILE A 216 -4.85 -5.17 21.24
CA ILE A 216 -5.03 -6.26 22.21
C ILE A 216 -4.33 -7.54 21.74
N THR A 217 -4.57 -8.00 20.52
CA THR A 217 -3.97 -9.25 20.01
C THR A 217 -2.48 -9.14 19.79
N THR A 218 -1.96 -7.98 19.38
CA THR A 218 -0.51 -7.73 19.33
C THR A 218 0.09 -7.87 20.73
N ARG A 219 -0.52 -7.25 21.75
CA ARG A 219 -0.03 -7.37 23.13
C ARG A 219 -0.10 -8.81 23.64
N TRP A 220 -1.20 -9.53 23.39
CA TRP A 220 -1.31 -10.94 23.73
C TRP A 220 -0.25 -11.79 23.04
N TYR A 221 0.06 -11.52 21.77
CA TYR A 221 1.10 -12.22 21.02
C TYR A 221 2.49 -11.96 21.61
N ASP A 222 2.83 -10.69 21.83
CA ASP A 222 4.13 -10.30 22.36
C ASP A 222 4.37 -10.87 23.79
N HIS A 223 3.30 -11.07 24.57
CA HIS A 223 3.34 -11.63 25.94
C HIS A 223 2.98 -13.11 26.02
N GLN A 224 2.82 -13.81 24.89
CA GLN A 224 2.50 -15.23 24.82
C GLN A 224 1.24 -15.64 25.64
N GLN A 225 0.16 -14.86 25.50
CA GLN A 225 -1.10 -15.04 26.24
C GLN A 225 -2.22 -15.66 25.39
N HIS A 226 -3.07 -16.48 26.04
CA HIS A 226 -4.34 -17.09 25.59
C HIS A 226 -4.31 -18.00 24.35
N LEU A 227 -3.56 -17.64 23.30
CA LEU A 227 -3.65 -18.22 21.95
C LEU A 227 -2.29 -18.70 21.40
N THR A 228 -1.28 -18.72 22.26
CA THR A 228 0.12 -19.06 21.97
C THR A 228 0.29 -20.28 21.09
N HIS A 229 -0.34 -21.41 21.42
CA HIS A 229 -0.19 -22.64 20.65
C HIS A 229 -0.71 -22.51 19.21
N ARG A 230 -1.85 -21.82 19.00
CA ARG A 230 -2.43 -21.62 17.66
C ARG A 230 -1.53 -20.74 16.81
N TRP A 231 -1.00 -19.67 17.40
CA TRP A 231 -0.11 -18.75 16.73
C TRP A 231 1.22 -19.39 16.35
N HIS A 232 1.83 -20.17 17.25
CA HIS A 232 3.04 -20.91 16.95
C HIS A 232 2.83 -21.93 15.84
N THR A 233 1.74 -22.71 15.90
CA THR A 233 1.41 -23.68 14.84
C THR A 233 1.29 -22.99 13.48
N ARG A 234 0.62 -21.84 13.44
CA ARG A 234 0.46 -21.04 12.23
C ARG A 234 1.79 -20.49 11.73
N LEU A 235 2.62 -19.95 12.61
CA LEU A 235 3.97 -19.47 12.31
C LEU A 235 4.83 -20.59 11.70
N THR A 236 4.85 -21.78 12.31
CA THR A 236 5.59 -22.94 11.81
C THR A 236 5.14 -23.33 10.40
N ARG A 237 3.83 -23.36 10.14
CA ARG A 237 3.30 -23.63 8.78
C ARG A 237 3.73 -22.56 7.77
N LEU A 238 3.73 -21.28 8.16
CA LEU A 238 4.18 -20.19 7.31
C LEU A 238 5.67 -20.29 6.99
N CYS A 239 6.52 -20.53 7.99
CA CYS A 239 7.97 -20.70 7.80
C CYS A 239 8.27 -21.90 6.90
N LYS A 240 7.59 -23.05 7.10
CA LYS A 240 7.76 -24.23 6.25
C LYS A 240 7.44 -23.94 4.78
N ALA A 241 6.38 -23.19 4.50
CA ALA A 241 5.98 -22.84 3.14
C ALA A 241 6.82 -21.69 2.53
N ASN A 242 7.56 -20.96 3.36
CA ASN A 242 8.29 -19.74 2.97
C ASN A 242 9.69 -19.71 3.60
N PRO A 243 10.65 -20.50 3.10
CA PRO A 243 12.00 -20.57 3.66
C PRO A 243 12.73 -19.22 3.72
N HIS A 244 12.39 -18.28 2.82
CA HIS A 244 12.97 -16.93 2.84
C HIS A 244 12.67 -16.16 4.13
N LEU A 245 11.60 -16.50 4.86
CA LEU A 245 11.27 -15.84 6.13
C LEU A 245 12.37 -16.01 7.19
N THR A 246 13.11 -17.12 7.16
CA THR A 246 14.20 -17.38 8.12
C THR A 246 15.54 -16.80 7.67
N THR A 247 15.64 -16.32 6.43
CA THR A 247 16.87 -15.75 5.86
C THR A 247 16.75 -14.25 5.57
N THR A 248 15.58 -13.64 5.77
CA THR A 248 15.34 -12.22 5.46
C THR A 248 15.86 -11.30 6.57
N GLY A 249 17.08 -10.79 6.39
CA GLY A 249 17.65 -9.74 7.24
C GLY A 249 17.76 -10.14 8.72
N ASN A 250 17.74 -9.15 9.61
CA ASN A 250 17.94 -9.35 11.06
C ASN A 250 16.63 -9.53 11.83
N ALA A 251 15.49 -9.57 11.16
CA ALA A 251 14.18 -9.66 11.81
C ALA A 251 13.73 -11.12 11.92
N SER A 252 13.22 -11.50 13.09
CA SER A 252 12.71 -12.87 13.28
C SER A 252 11.46 -13.13 12.42
N PRO A 253 11.22 -14.37 11.97
CA PRO A 253 9.97 -14.73 11.29
C PRO A 253 8.72 -14.38 12.10
N ALA A 254 8.81 -14.47 13.44
CA ALA A 254 7.75 -14.09 14.37
C ALA A 254 7.39 -12.61 14.23
N LEU A 255 8.39 -11.72 14.18
CA LEU A 255 8.17 -10.29 13.97
C LEU A 255 7.62 -10.01 12.57
N LEU A 256 8.25 -10.56 11.53
CA LEU A 256 7.88 -10.32 10.13
C LEU A 256 6.46 -10.78 9.79
N THR A 257 5.95 -11.80 10.49
CA THR A 257 4.62 -12.36 10.22
C THR A 257 3.60 -12.11 11.32
N ARG A 258 3.92 -11.32 12.36
CA ARG A 258 3.05 -11.09 13.52
C ARG A 258 1.62 -10.71 13.16
N ASP A 259 1.46 -9.70 12.29
CA ASP A 259 0.14 -9.25 11.84
C ASP A 259 -0.62 -10.35 11.09
N LEU A 260 0.09 -11.20 10.34
CA LEU A 260 -0.50 -12.30 9.61
C LEU A 260 -0.88 -13.44 10.57
N VAL A 261 0.00 -13.78 11.49
CA VAL A 261 -0.20 -14.84 12.49
C VAL A 261 -1.35 -14.48 13.42
N THR A 262 -1.49 -13.24 13.86
CA THR A 262 -2.59 -12.81 14.75
C THR A 262 -3.89 -12.46 14.01
N TYR A 263 -3.86 -12.41 12.67
CA TYR A 263 -4.96 -11.91 11.86
C TYR A 263 -6.32 -12.58 12.14
N PRO A 264 -6.44 -13.92 12.18
CA PRO A 264 -7.73 -14.57 12.40
C PRO A 264 -8.38 -14.21 13.73
N GLU A 265 -7.60 -14.23 14.81
CA GLU A 265 -8.12 -13.91 16.14
C GLU A 265 -8.39 -12.41 16.29
N THR A 266 -7.61 -11.56 15.61
CA THR A 266 -7.87 -10.10 15.54
C THR A 266 -9.21 -9.79 14.89
N VAL A 267 -9.52 -10.44 13.76
CA VAL A 267 -10.82 -10.28 13.08
C VAL A 267 -11.97 -10.75 13.96
N THR A 268 -11.82 -11.89 14.62
CA THR A 268 -12.84 -12.44 15.52
C THR A 268 -13.09 -11.52 16.70
N LEU A 269 -12.02 -11.02 17.33
CA LEU A 269 -12.12 -10.06 18.43
C LEU A 269 -12.76 -8.75 17.98
N ALA A 270 -12.32 -8.17 16.85
CA ALA A 270 -12.90 -6.94 16.33
C ALA A 270 -14.40 -7.07 16.05
N ARG A 271 -14.85 -8.22 15.52
CA ARG A 271 -16.28 -8.52 15.34
C ARG A 271 -17.03 -8.67 16.66
N ALA A 272 -16.38 -9.21 17.69
CA ALA A 272 -16.96 -9.28 19.03
C ALA A 272 -17.14 -7.88 19.63
N LEU A 273 -16.07 -7.07 19.62
CA LEU A 273 -16.08 -5.69 20.13
C LEU A 273 -17.09 -4.80 19.38
N ALA A 274 -17.18 -4.93 18.05
CA ALA A 274 -18.14 -4.18 17.25
C ALA A 274 -19.60 -4.50 17.60
N ALA A 275 -19.89 -5.75 18.01
CA ALA A 275 -21.22 -6.22 18.34
C ALA A 275 -21.62 -5.98 19.81
N LEU A 276 -20.69 -5.50 20.66
CA LEU A 276 -21.03 -5.17 22.05
C LEU A 276 -21.94 -3.93 22.08
N PRO A 277 -22.99 -3.92 22.92
CA PRO A 277 -23.86 -2.75 23.05
C PRO A 277 -23.07 -1.53 23.55
N ASN A 278 -23.47 -0.32 23.12
CA ASN A 278 -22.79 0.94 23.46
C ASN A 278 -22.90 1.34 24.95
N ARG A 279 -23.72 0.66 25.75
CA ARG A 279 -23.92 1.03 27.17
C ARG A 279 -22.83 0.40 28.04
N PRO A 280 -22.35 1.09 29.09
CA PRO A 280 -21.36 0.55 30.01
C PRO A 280 -21.91 -0.77 30.57
N HIS A 281 -21.26 -1.87 30.22
CA HIS A 281 -21.66 -3.16 30.71
C HIS A 281 -21.26 -3.20 32.19
N ARG A 282 -22.24 -3.16 33.11
CA ARG A 282 -22.04 -3.55 34.51
C ARG A 282 -21.57 -5.01 34.65
N ASP A 283 -21.44 -5.74 33.54
CA ASP A 283 -21.10 -7.15 33.50
C ASP A 283 -19.93 -7.44 32.53
N THR A 284 -18.76 -6.87 32.83
CA THR A 284 -17.49 -7.20 32.14
C THR A 284 -17.26 -8.71 32.06
N GLY A 285 -17.75 -9.48 33.06
CA GLY A 285 -17.71 -10.94 33.05
C GLY A 285 -18.47 -11.56 31.87
N LYS A 286 -19.73 -11.17 31.64
CA LYS A 286 -20.51 -11.63 30.47
C LYS A 286 -19.84 -11.27 29.15
N ALA A 287 -19.30 -10.05 29.02
CA ALA A 287 -18.59 -9.64 27.81
C ALA A 287 -17.34 -10.51 27.57
N LEU A 288 -16.53 -10.74 28.60
CA LEU A 288 -15.36 -11.61 28.52
C LEU A 288 -15.74 -13.05 28.17
N ASN A 289 -16.80 -13.60 28.75
CA ASN A 289 -17.30 -14.94 28.43
C ASN A 289 -17.76 -15.05 26.97
N LEU A 290 -18.50 -14.06 26.47
CA LEU A 290 -18.92 -14.02 25.07
C LEU A 290 -17.71 -13.96 24.12
N ILE A 291 -16.71 -13.15 24.45
CA ILE A 291 -15.49 -13.01 23.64
C ILE A 291 -14.67 -14.31 23.69
N ALA A 292 -14.50 -14.92 24.86
CA ALA A 292 -13.82 -16.21 25.02
C ALA A 292 -14.49 -17.27 24.15
N HIS A 293 -15.82 -17.38 24.23
CA HIS A 293 -16.59 -18.31 23.42
C HIS A 293 -16.39 -18.07 21.91
N ARG A 294 -16.45 -16.81 21.44
CA ARG A 294 -16.21 -16.48 20.04
C ARG A 294 -14.79 -16.78 19.57
N LEU A 295 -13.80 -16.65 20.45
CA LEU A 295 -12.41 -17.04 20.19
C LEU A 295 -12.19 -18.56 20.32
N GLY A 296 -13.22 -19.34 20.68
CA GLY A 296 -13.10 -20.77 20.93
C GLY A 296 -12.17 -21.08 22.10
N LEU A 297 -12.23 -20.25 23.15
CA LEU A 297 -11.49 -20.42 24.39
C LEU A 297 -12.47 -20.77 25.51
N PRO A 298 -12.10 -21.66 26.45
CA PRO A 298 -12.96 -21.99 27.59
C PRO A 298 -13.14 -20.79 28.52
N ARG A 299 -12.10 -19.99 28.69
CA ARG A 299 -12.08 -18.74 29.44
C ARG A 299 -10.93 -17.86 28.97
N LEU A 300 -11.05 -16.55 29.18
CA LEU A 300 -9.92 -15.63 29.09
C LEU A 300 -9.36 -15.46 30.51
N ALA A 301 -8.04 -15.62 30.67
CA ALA A 301 -7.40 -15.38 31.96
C ALA A 301 -7.62 -13.91 32.37
N SER A 302 -8.41 -13.69 33.42
CA SER A 302 -8.78 -12.36 33.89
C SER A 302 -7.67 -11.79 34.77
N ASN A 303 -6.56 -11.37 34.16
CA ASN A 303 -5.55 -10.58 34.86
C ASN A 303 -5.96 -9.08 34.81
N ALA A 304 -5.67 -8.31 35.87
CA ALA A 304 -6.07 -6.89 35.96
C ALA A 304 -5.41 -6.00 34.88
N ASN A 305 -4.23 -6.40 34.42
CA ASN A 305 -3.44 -5.78 33.36
C ASN A 305 -3.74 -6.37 31.96
N ASP A 306 -4.77 -7.21 31.80
CA ASP A 306 -5.13 -7.73 30.50
C ASP A 306 -5.68 -6.59 29.62
N PRO A 307 -5.14 -6.39 28.41
CA PRO A 307 -5.49 -5.25 27.58
C PRO A 307 -6.96 -5.25 27.14
N LEU A 308 -7.60 -6.43 27.01
CA LEU A 308 -9.03 -6.51 26.74
C LEU A 308 -9.85 -6.11 27.96
N ARG A 309 -9.48 -6.58 29.15
CA ARG A 309 -10.15 -6.18 30.39
C ARG A 309 -10.05 -4.67 30.60
N ALA A 310 -8.85 -4.10 30.44
CA ALA A 310 -8.62 -2.66 30.52
C ALA A 310 -9.47 -1.89 29.49
N PHE A 311 -9.51 -2.35 28.24
CA PHE A 311 -10.37 -1.76 27.21
C PHE A 311 -11.85 -1.75 27.61
N LEU A 312 -12.37 -2.88 28.11
CA LEU A 312 -13.77 -3.01 28.51
C LEU A 312 -14.15 -2.19 29.75
N THR A 313 -13.20 -1.89 30.64
CA THR A 313 -13.47 -1.13 31.87
C THR A 313 -13.17 0.37 31.75
N HIS A 314 -12.24 0.77 30.87
CA HIS A 314 -11.76 2.16 30.78
C HIS A 314 -12.28 2.92 29.55
N THR A 315 -12.93 2.28 28.58
CA THR A 315 -13.59 3.02 27.50
C THR A 315 -14.87 3.69 28.01
N ARG A 316 -14.68 4.81 28.71
CA ARG A 316 -15.69 5.82 28.98
C ARG A 316 -15.90 6.59 27.68
N HIS A 317 -17.00 6.31 26.98
CA HIS A 317 -17.51 7.21 25.95
C HIS A 317 -18.36 8.29 26.62
#